data_AF-A0A7K2FJI7-F1
#
_entry.id   AF-A0A7K2FJI7-F1
#
_cell.length_a   1.000
_cell.length_b   1.000
_cell.length_c   1.000
_cell.angle_alpha   90.00
_cell.angle_beta   90.00
_cell.angle_gamma   90.00
#
_symmetry.space_group_name_H-M   'P 1'
#
loop_
_entity.id
_entity.type
_entity.pdbx_description
1 polymer ?
#
loop_
_entity_poly.entity_id
_entity_poly.type
_entity_poly.pdbx_seq_one_letter_code
_entity_poly.pdbx_strand_id
1 'polypeptide(L)'
;MSDAHLSGGRATAPHAHGRGAAPTWERARSIARTTGLPLPAVPRTLDEALGHALAEPLTALTDLPSFATSAMDGWAVSGTNP
;
A
#
# COMPACT_ATOMS: atom_id res chain seq x y z
N MET A 1 -29.64 57.38 -33.30
CA MET A 1 -30.78 56.47 -33.04
C MET A 1 -30.35 55.12 -33.59
N SER A 2 -29.78 54.26 -32.74
CA SER A 2 -30.53 53.24 -31.98
C SER A 2 -31.18 52.25 -32.94
N ASP A 3 -30.88 50.95 -32.95
CA ASP A 3 -30.70 50.07 -31.81
C ASP A 3 -29.62 49.02 -32.00
N ALA A 4 -28.93 48.73 -30.90
CA ALA A 4 -28.24 47.49 -30.68
C ALA A 4 -29.27 46.45 -30.21
N HIS A 5 -29.37 45.31 -30.90
CA HIS A 5 -29.84 44.09 -30.26
C HIS A 5 -28.85 42.95 -30.50
N LEU A 6 -28.29 42.52 -29.38
CA LEU A 6 -27.22 41.56 -29.19
C LEU A 6 -27.54 40.21 -29.83
N SER A 7 -26.70 39.80 -30.78
CA SER A 7 -26.64 38.42 -31.27
C SER A 7 -26.19 37.54 -30.11
N GLY A 8 -27.10 36.69 -29.62
CA GLY A 8 -26.88 35.80 -28.49
C GLY A 8 -25.72 34.84 -28.76
N GLY A 9 -24.59 35.10 -28.11
CA GLY A 9 -23.51 34.15 -28.00
C GLY A 9 -24.04 32.92 -27.26
N ARG A 10 -23.97 31.75 -27.91
CA ARG A 10 -24.22 30.46 -27.27
C ARG A 10 -23.14 30.26 -26.22
N ALA A 11 -23.43 30.71 -24.99
CA ALA A 11 -22.61 30.42 -23.84
C ALA A 11 -22.51 28.90 -23.73
N THR A 12 -21.32 28.36 -23.96
CA THR A 12 -20.99 27.00 -23.54
C THR A 12 -21.23 26.94 -22.04
N ALA A 13 -22.32 26.30 -21.64
CA ALA A 13 -22.60 26.09 -20.23
C ALA A 13 -21.36 25.41 -19.61
N PRO A 14 -20.77 25.98 -18.54
CA PRO A 14 -19.75 25.25 -17.82
C PRO A 14 -20.39 23.93 -17.41
N HIS A 15 -19.70 22.81 -17.69
CA HIS A 15 -20.13 21.51 -17.21
C HIS A 15 -20.11 21.61 -15.68
N ALA A 16 -21.27 21.90 -15.10
CA ALA A 16 -21.48 21.98 -13.68
C ALA A 16 -21.36 20.56 -13.14
N HIS A 17 -20.13 20.12 -12.94
CA HIS A 17 -19.83 19.04 -12.02
C HIS A 17 -20.46 19.50 -10.70
N GLY A 18 -21.58 18.88 -10.31
CA GLY A 18 -22.32 19.25 -9.12
C GLY A 18 -21.34 19.39 -7.97
N ARG A 19 -21.08 20.63 -7.55
CA ARG A 19 -20.07 20.95 -6.55
C ARG A 19 -20.64 20.61 -5.18
N GLY A 20 -20.70 19.31 -4.86
CA GLY A 20 -20.74 18.89 -3.47
C GLY A 20 -19.58 19.55 -2.73
N ALA A 21 -19.81 20.01 -1.50
CA ALA A 21 -18.76 20.61 -0.68
C ALA A 21 -17.53 19.69 -0.64
N ALA A 22 -16.33 20.26 -0.80
CA ALA A 22 -15.10 19.48 -0.75
C ALA A 22 -14.98 18.78 0.61
N PRO A 23 -14.62 17.48 0.65
CA PRO A 23 -14.47 16.77 1.91
C PRO A 23 -13.32 17.39 2.73
N THR A 24 -13.40 17.25 4.05
CA THR A 24 -12.25 17.56 4.92
C THR A 24 -11.06 16.70 4.52
N TRP A 25 -9.83 17.14 4.82
CA TRP A 25 -8.63 16.37 4.53
C TRP A 25 -8.68 14.95 5.09
N GLU A 26 -9.15 14.81 6.34
CA GLU A 26 -9.33 13.50 6.98
C GLU A 26 -10.34 12.64 6.23
N ARG A 27 -11.48 13.21 5.82
CA ARG A 27 -12.49 12.48 5.06
C ARG A 27 -11.98 12.08 3.67
N ALA A 28 -11.26 12.97 2.99
CA ALA A 28 -10.63 12.69 1.71
C ALA A 28 -9.62 11.54 1.82
N ARG A 29 -8.76 11.57 2.85
CA ARG A 29 -7.78 10.51 3.11
C ARG A 29 -8.44 9.18 3.47
N SER A 30 -9.50 9.21 4.30
CA SER A 30 -10.29 8.02 4.62
C SER A 30 -10.88 7.39 3.36
N ILE A 31 -11.54 8.19 2.51
CA ILE A 31 -12.09 7.73 1.23
C ILE A 31 -10.99 7.10 0.38
N ALA A 32 -9.88 7.81 0.15
CA ALA A 32 -8.76 7.32 -0.66
C ALA A 32 -8.17 6.00 -0.14
N ARG A 33 -8.14 5.79 1.19
CA ARG A 33 -7.65 4.55 1.80
C ARG A 33 -8.62 3.39 1.63
N THR A 34 -9.93 3.65 1.62
CA THR A 34 -10.97 2.60 1.56
C THR A 34 -11.42 2.25 0.15
N THR A 35 -11.17 3.10 -0.85
CA THR A 35 -11.63 2.87 -2.23
C THR A 35 -10.72 1.93 -3.02
N GLY A 36 -9.45 1.81 -2.64
CA GLY A 36 -8.52 0.90 -3.31
C GLY A 36 -8.81 -0.56 -2.95
N LEU A 37 -8.81 -1.43 -3.95
CA LEU A 37 -8.77 -2.88 -3.75
C LEU A 37 -7.32 -3.38 -3.91
N PRO A 38 -6.90 -4.42 -3.18
CA PRO A 38 -5.62 -5.06 -3.42
C PRO A 38 -5.50 -5.51 -4.88
N LEU A 39 -4.32 -5.35 -5.46
CA LEU A 39 -4.01 -5.92 -6.77
C LEU A 39 -3.88 -7.45 -6.65
N PRO A 40 -4.11 -8.20 -7.75
CA PRO A 40 -3.84 -9.63 -7.77
C PRO A 40 -2.39 -9.94 -7.38
N ALA A 41 -2.19 -11.03 -6.64
CA ALA A 41 -0.86 -11.53 -6.32
C ALA A 41 -0.12 -11.98 -7.59
N VAL A 42 1.18 -11.76 -7.64
CA VAL A 42 2.04 -12.14 -8.77
C VAL A 42 3.31 -12.79 -8.23
N PRO A 43 3.73 -13.96 -8.75
CA PRO A 43 5.00 -14.56 -8.37
C PRO A 43 6.17 -13.70 -8.84
N ARG A 44 7.19 -13.58 -7.99
CA ARG A 44 8.43 -12.85 -8.25
C ARG A 44 9.62 -13.70 -7.80
N THR A 45 10.75 -13.57 -8.49
CA THR A 45 12.02 -14.06 -7.96
C THR A 45 12.46 -13.18 -6.78
N LEU A 46 13.38 -13.69 -5.95
CA LEU A 46 13.78 -13.00 -4.72
C LEU A 46 14.47 -11.65 -4.98
N ASP A 47 15.25 -11.56 -6.05
CA ASP A 47 15.95 -10.35 -6.48
C ASP A 47 15.00 -9.24 -6.97
N GLU A 48 13.82 -9.61 -7.49
CA GLU A 48 12.78 -8.67 -7.91
C GLU A 48 11.76 -8.35 -6.80
N ALA A 49 11.77 -9.07 -5.69
CA ALA A 49 10.74 -8.95 -4.66
C ALA A 49 10.88 -7.70 -3.77
N LEU A 50 12.05 -7.04 -3.77
CA LEU A 50 12.30 -5.87 -2.92
C LEU A 50 11.35 -4.71 -3.28
N GLY A 51 10.68 -4.16 -2.27
CA GLY A 51 9.70 -3.08 -2.44
C GLY A 51 8.26 -3.56 -2.66
N HIS A 52 8.03 -4.87 -2.73
CA HIS A 52 6.69 -5.46 -2.75
C HIS A 52 6.19 -5.85 -1.35
N ALA A 53 4.88 -6.04 -1.23
CA ALA A 53 4.26 -6.64 -0.05
C ALA A 53 4.03 -8.14 -0.30
N LEU A 54 4.27 -8.98 0.71
CA LEU A 54 3.95 -10.40 0.66
C LEU A 54 2.43 -10.60 0.52
N ALA A 55 2.04 -11.46 -0.42
CA ALA A 55 0.64 -11.78 -0.66
C ALA A 55 0.07 -12.79 0.34
N GLU A 56 0.95 -13.54 1.02
CA GLU A 56 0.62 -14.56 2.01
C GLU A 56 1.68 -14.59 3.13
N PRO A 57 1.37 -15.19 4.31
CA PRO A 57 2.36 -15.35 5.37
C PRO A 57 3.58 -16.17 4.91
N LEU A 58 4.77 -15.69 5.24
CA LEU A 58 6.02 -16.44 5.02
C LEU A 58 6.36 -17.24 6.28
N THR A 59 6.16 -18.55 6.23
CA THR A 59 6.50 -19.46 7.32
C THR A 59 7.89 -20.05 7.11
N ALA A 60 8.64 -20.22 8.20
CA ALA A 60 9.90 -20.95 8.15
C ALA A 60 9.60 -22.43 7.86
N LEU A 61 10.31 -22.99 6.89
CA LEU A 61 10.17 -24.41 6.54
C LEU A 61 10.84 -25.33 7.58
N THR A 62 11.84 -24.81 8.29
CA THR A 62 12.63 -25.54 9.29
C THR A 62 13.14 -24.58 10.36
N ASP A 63 13.48 -25.12 11.53
CA ASP A 63 14.16 -24.37 12.57
C ASP A 63 15.55 -23.95 12.13
N LEU A 64 15.99 -22.77 12.58
CA LEU A 64 17.34 -22.28 12.35
C LEU A 64 17.97 -21.83 13.68
N PRO A 65 19.13 -22.38 14.09
CA PRO A 65 19.85 -23.48 13.43
C PRO A 65 19.06 -24.79 13.47
N SER A 66 19.26 -25.66 12.47
CA SER A 66 18.51 -26.91 12.34
C SER A 66 18.86 -27.97 13.40
N PHE A 67 19.88 -27.71 14.23
CA PHE A 67 20.27 -28.50 15.39
C PHE A 67 20.99 -27.60 16.40
N ALA A 68 21.19 -28.09 17.63
CA ALA A 68 21.93 -27.34 18.64
C ALA A 68 23.39 -27.12 18.21
N THR A 69 23.79 -25.86 18.05
CA THR A 69 25.14 -25.45 17.66
C THR A 69 25.77 -24.55 18.72
N SER A 70 27.07 -24.67 18.98
CA SER A 70 27.80 -23.68 19.76
C SER A 70 28.11 -22.44 18.91
N ALA A 71 27.93 -21.25 19.48
CA ALA A 71 28.41 -19.99 18.89
C ALA A 71 29.85 -19.65 19.33
N MET A 72 30.44 -20.47 20.20
CA MET A 72 31.75 -20.25 20.80
C MET A 72 32.68 -21.43 20.52
N ASP A 73 33.96 -21.12 20.39
CA ASP A 73 35.02 -22.11 20.43
C ASP A 73 35.22 -22.58 21.88
N GLY A 74 35.14 -23.88 22.10
CA GLY A 74 35.23 -24.46 23.43
C GLY A 74 34.78 -25.91 23.44
N TRP A 75 34.52 -26.42 24.64
CA TRP A 75 34.12 -27.80 24.87
C TRP A 75 32.71 -27.85 25.43
N ALA A 76 31.86 -28.71 24.86
CA ALA A 76 30.60 -29.07 25.50
C ALA A 76 30.92 -29.85 26.78
N VAL A 77 30.33 -29.42 27.91
CA VAL A 77 30.55 -30.04 29.22
C VAL A 77 29.23 -30.57 29.77
N SER A 78 29.31 -31.63 30.58
CA SER A 78 28.17 -32.19 31.30
C SER A 78 28.55 -32.47 32.75
N GLY A 79 27.67 -32.12 33.68
CA GLY A 79 27.83 -32.39 35.11
C GLY A 79 26.56 -31.98 35.85
N THR A 80 26.44 -32.39 37.12
CA THR A 80 25.54 -31.67 38.02
C THR A 80 25.98 -30.21 38.02
N ASN A 81 25.03 -29.28 37.97
CA ASN A 81 25.32 -27.88 38.33
C ASN A 81 26.13 -27.86 39.64
N PRO A 82 26.99 -26.86 39.88
CA PRO A 82 27.52 -26.66 41.23
C PRO A 82 26.41 -26.63 42.28
#